data_AF-A0A379WUL6-F1
#
_entry.id   AF-A0A379WUL6-F1
#
_cell.length_a   1.000
_cell.length_b   1.000
_cell.length_c   1.000
_cell.angle_alpha   90.00
_cell.angle_beta   90.00
_cell.angle_gamma   90.00
#
_symmetry.space_group_name_H-M   'P 1'
#
loop_
_entity.id
_entity.type
_entity.pdbx_description
1 polymer ?
#
loop_
_entity_poly.entity_id
_entity_poly.type
_entity_poly.pdbx_seq_one_letter_code
_entity_poly.pdbx_strand_id
1 'polypeptide(L)'
;MTLASSIWAWRLSLWGNGLFKANPSSLLSTCYAKDDPRLDGAFTMYYMSVNIGSFFSMLATPWLAARYGWSTAFALSVVGMLITVVNFAFCQRWVKSYGSKPDFEPINFRNLLLTIVGIVVLIAVATLAAAQPGYRAYGAGRNRSWHRHYLR
;
A
#
# COMPACT_ATOMS: atom_id res chain seq x y z
N MET A 1 -20.09 5.00 16.49
CA MET A 1 -18.94 5.56 15.75
C MET A 1 -18.99 5.00 14.33
N THR A 2 -19.20 5.88 13.38
CA THR A 2 -19.99 5.65 12.16
C THR A 2 -19.21 4.94 11.05
N LEU A 3 -19.83 3.99 10.34
CA LEU A 3 -19.31 3.31 9.13
C LEU A 3 -18.55 4.22 8.14
N ALA A 4 -18.93 5.51 8.08
CA ALA A 4 -18.24 6.53 7.30
C ALA A 4 -16.77 6.75 7.73
N SER A 5 -16.46 6.82 9.03
CA SER A 5 -15.08 7.04 9.51
C SER A 5 -14.17 5.85 9.22
N SER A 6 -14.72 4.63 9.25
CA SER A 6 -13.99 3.42 8.87
C SER A 6 -13.64 3.43 7.38
N ILE A 7 -14.57 3.80 6.50
CA ILE A 7 -14.34 3.86 5.04
C ILE A 7 -13.18 4.79 4.67
N TRP A 8 -13.06 5.94 5.33
CA TRP A 8 -11.93 6.85 5.13
C TRP A 8 -10.59 6.21 5.52
N ALA A 9 -10.54 5.47 6.62
CA ALA A 9 -9.33 4.76 7.05
C ALA A 9 -8.91 3.68 6.03
N TRP A 10 -9.85 2.87 5.53
CA TRP A 10 -9.55 1.87 4.49
C TRP A 10 -9.05 2.51 3.20
N ARG A 11 -9.65 3.63 2.77
CA ARG A 11 -9.24 4.37 1.58
C ARG A 11 -7.82 4.90 1.69
N LEU A 12 -7.48 5.52 2.81
CA LEU A 12 -6.14 6.04 3.05
C LEU A 12 -5.09 4.92 3.03
N SER A 13 -5.38 3.79 3.65
CA SER A 13 -4.52 2.61 3.62
C SER A 13 -4.32 2.07 2.20
N LEU A 14 -5.37 1.98 1.38
CA LEU A 14 -5.26 1.51 -0.01
C LEU A 14 -4.41 2.45 -0.86
N TRP A 15 -4.60 3.76 -0.73
CA TRP A 15 -3.83 4.75 -1.47
C TRP A 15 -2.37 4.75 -1.05
N GLY A 16 -2.10 4.69 0.27
CA GLY A 16 -0.74 4.56 0.80
C GLY A 16 -0.03 3.31 0.28
N ASN A 17 -0.70 2.15 0.28
CA ASN A 17 -0.13 0.91 -0.24
C ASN A 17 0.13 0.97 -1.75
N GLY A 18 -0.78 1.56 -2.52
CA GLY A 18 -0.61 1.70 -3.98
C GLY A 18 0.60 2.54 -4.36
N LEU A 19 0.81 3.66 -3.66
CA LEU A 19 1.95 4.54 -3.89
C LEU A 19 3.28 3.91 -3.44
N PHE A 20 3.29 3.22 -2.29
CA PHE A 20 4.53 2.68 -1.75
C PHE A 20 4.98 1.38 -2.42
N LYS A 21 4.07 0.53 -2.92
CA LYS A 21 4.43 -0.80 -3.42
C LYS A 21 5.22 -0.77 -4.74
N ALA A 22 4.99 0.22 -5.60
CA ALA A 22 5.60 0.28 -6.94
C ALA A 22 6.97 0.99 -6.95
N ASN A 23 7.25 1.86 -5.98
CA ASN A 23 8.44 2.74 -6.03
C ASN A 23 9.76 2.04 -5.65
N PRO A 24 9.83 1.15 -4.63
CA PRO A 24 11.08 0.51 -4.24
C PRO A 24 11.64 -0.45 -5.30
N SER A 25 10.77 -1.19 -6.00
CA SER A 25 11.20 -2.11 -7.06
C SER A 25 11.73 -1.36 -8.29
N SER A 26 11.09 -0.25 -8.67
CA SER A 26 11.60 0.63 -9.72
C SER A 26 12.94 1.27 -9.32
N LEU A 27 13.08 1.74 -8.08
CA LEU A 27 14.33 2.30 -7.56
C LEU A 27 15.46 1.26 -7.54
N LEU A 28 15.17 0.02 -7.15
CA LEU A 28 16.14 -1.07 -7.18
C LEU A 28 16.63 -1.33 -8.61
N SER A 29 15.72 -1.31 -9.60
CA SER A 29 16.07 -1.53 -11.00
C SER A 29 16.93 -0.41 -11.59
N THR A 30 16.83 0.82 -11.10
CA THR A 30 17.67 1.95 -11.55
C THR A 30 19.07 1.94 -10.94
N CYS A 31 19.28 1.23 -9.83
CA CYS A 31 20.60 1.09 -9.20
C CYS A 31 21.53 0.11 -9.93
N TYR A 32 21.00 -0.72 -10.84
CA TYR A 32 21.78 -1.68 -11.63
C TYR A 32 21.65 -1.38 -13.13
N ALA A 33 22.68 -1.70 -13.89
CA ALA A 33 22.60 -1.65 -15.36
C ALA A 33 21.65 -2.75 -15.87
N LYS A 34 20.99 -2.51 -17.02
CA LYS A 34 20.00 -3.44 -17.59
C LYS A 34 20.57 -4.83 -17.92
N ASP A 35 21.87 -4.92 -18.16
CA ASP A 35 22.57 -6.17 -18.51
C ASP A 35 23.38 -6.76 -17.34
N ASP A 36 23.21 -6.24 -16.12
CA ASP A 36 23.91 -6.79 -14.94
C ASP A 36 23.19 -8.05 -14.40
N PRO A 37 23.80 -9.25 -14.43
CA PRO A 37 23.20 -10.46 -13.88
C PRO A 37 22.92 -10.38 -12.37
N ARG A 38 23.49 -9.40 -11.65
CA ARG A 38 23.24 -9.18 -10.23
C ARG A 38 21.85 -8.61 -9.94
N LEU A 39 21.17 -8.03 -10.94
CA LEU A 39 19.83 -7.45 -10.78
C LEU A 39 18.80 -8.52 -10.37
N ASP A 40 18.88 -9.72 -10.96
CA ASP A 40 17.95 -10.82 -10.66
C ASP A 40 18.16 -11.37 -9.23
N GLY A 41 19.42 -11.46 -8.81
CA GLY A 41 19.79 -11.76 -7.42
C GLY A 41 19.30 -10.70 -6.43
N ALA A 42 19.40 -9.41 -6.80
CA ALA A 42 18.90 -8.31 -5.98
C ALA A 42 17.36 -8.33 -5.84
N PHE A 43 16.62 -8.62 -6.92
CA PHE A 43 15.17 -8.83 -6.84
C PHE A 43 14.81 -10.02 -5.95
N THR A 44 15.55 -11.12 -6.05
CA THR A 44 15.34 -12.30 -5.19
C THR A 44 15.52 -11.94 -3.72
N MET A 45 16.61 -11.26 -3.35
CA MET A 45 16.82 -10.79 -1.97
C MET A 45 15.74 -9.80 -1.51
N TYR A 46 15.30 -8.90 -2.39
CA TYR A 46 14.20 -7.98 -2.10
C TYR A 46 12.92 -8.74 -1.75
N TYR A 47 12.50 -9.70 -2.57
CA TYR A 47 11.31 -10.51 -2.27
C TYR A 47 11.46 -11.37 -1.00
N MET A 48 12.65 -11.89 -0.74
CA MET A 48 12.92 -12.63 0.50
C MET A 48 12.81 -11.73 1.74
N SER A 49 13.28 -10.48 1.67
CA SER A 49 13.14 -9.53 2.77
C SER A 49 11.67 -9.26 3.13
N VAL A 50 10.79 -9.18 2.12
CA VAL A 50 9.34 -8.97 2.31
C VAL A 50 8.70 -10.19 2.97
N ASN A 51 9.04 -11.40 2.52
CA ASN A 51 8.54 -12.64 3.14
C ASN A 51 8.98 -12.74 4.60
N ILE A 52 10.26 -12.48 4.90
CA ILE A 52 10.80 -12.50 6.26
C ILE A 52 10.09 -11.46 7.14
N GLY A 53 9.92 -10.22 6.66
CA GLY A 53 9.20 -9.17 7.39
C GLY A 53 7.74 -9.56 7.69
N SER A 54 7.05 -10.16 6.72
CA SER A 54 5.65 -10.60 6.90
C SER A 54 5.52 -11.71 7.94
N PHE A 55 6.49 -12.64 7.99
CA PHE A 55 6.54 -13.70 8.99
C PHE A 55 6.66 -13.14 10.41
N PHE A 56 7.61 -12.22 10.64
CA PHE A 56 7.75 -11.56 11.94
C PHE A 56 6.51 -10.76 12.33
N SER A 57 5.90 -10.03 11.38
CA SER A 57 4.68 -9.28 11.65
C SER A 57 3.50 -10.21 12.02
N MET A 58 3.33 -11.33 11.31
CA MET A 58 2.28 -12.31 11.58
C MET A 58 2.46 -13.03 12.92
N LEU A 59 3.69 -13.15 13.44
CA LEU A 59 3.94 -13.69 14.78
C LEU A 59 3.77 -12.63 15.87
N ALA A 60 4.31 -11.43 15.65
CA ALA A 60 4.31 -10.36 16.65
C ALA A 60 2.91 -9.80 16.90
N THR A 61 2.11 -9.60 15.85
CA THR A 61 0.77 -8.99 15.95
C THR A 61 -0.20 -9.78 16.85
N PRO A 62 -0.43 -11.09 16.65
CA PRO A 62 -1.34 -11.86 17.51
C PRO A 62 -0.78 -12.02 18.93
N TRP A 63 0.54 -12.14 19.09
CA TRP A 63 1.17 -12.23 20.41
C TRP A 63 0.96 -10.95 21.24
N LEU A 64 1.14 -9.78 20.60
CA LEU A 64 0.89 -8.48 21.25
C LEU A 64 -0.60 -8.26 21.53
N ALA A 65 -1.46 -8.63 20.58
CA ALA A 65 -2.91 -8.51 20.74
C ALA A 65 -3.44 -9.36 21.90
N ALA A 66 -2.92 -10.57 22.09
CA ALA A 66 -3.32 -11.46 23.18
C ALA A 66 -2.92 -10.94 24.57
N ARG A 67 -1.79 -10.23 24.68
CA ARG A 67 -1.24 -9.80 25.98
C ARG A 67 -1.58 -8.36 26.37
N TYR A 68 -1.68 -7.46 25.39
CA TYR A 68 -1.84 -6.00 25.60
C TYR A 68 -3.00 -5.39 24.81
N GLY A 69 -3.82 -6.21 24.16
CA GLY A 69 -5.01 -5.78 23.41
C GLY A 69 -4.72 -5.26 22.00
N TRP A 70 -5.78 -5.08 21.21
CA TRP A 70 -5.68 -4.75 19.78
C TRP A 70 -5.04 -3.38 19.50
N SER A 71 -5.20 -2.41 20.39
CA SER A 71 -4.64 -1.06 20.21
C SER A 71 -3.11 -1.04 20.16
N THR A 72 -2.45 -1.89 20.96
CA THR A 72 -0.98 -1.99 20.98
C THR A 72 -0.46 -2.71 19.75
N ALA A 73 -1.20 -3.70 19.23
CA ALA A 73 -0.89 -4.36 17.97
C ALA A 73 -0.96 -3.41 16.77
N PHE A 74 -1.94 -2.49 16.73
CA PHE A 74 -1.99 -1.44 15.72
C PHE A 74 -0.85 -0.41 15.89
N ALA A 75 -0.53 -0.03 17.12
CA ALA A 75 0.60 0.87 17.40
C ALA A 75 1.94 0.29 16.92
N LEU A 76 2.14 -1.03 17.04
CA LEU A 76 3.34 -1.71 16.52
C LEU A 76 3.52 -1.50 15.01
N SER A 77 2.43 -1.58 14.23
CA SER A 77 2.47 -1.35 12.78
C SER A 77 2.86 0.10 12.44
N VAL A 78 2.34 1.07 13.19
CA VAL A 78 2.70 2.49 13.03
C VAL A 78 4.17 2.72 13.35
N VAL A 79 4.68 2.12 14.42
CA VAL A 79 6.11 2.20 14.79
C VAL A 79 6.99 1.57 13.71
N GLY A 80 6.60 0.42 13.15
CA GLY A 80 7.32 -0.21 12.04
C GLY A 80 7.42 0.72 10.82
N MET A 81 6.32 1.37 10.45
CA MET A 81 6.29 2.34 9.35
C MET A 81 7.19 3.56 9.62
N LEU A 82 7.18 4.08 10.85
CA LEU A 82 8.06 5.19 11.25
C LEU A 82 9.54 4.81 11.13
N ILE A 83 9.91 3.62 11.60
CA ILE A 83 11.29 3.12 11.49
C ILE A 83 11.70 3.01 10.02
N THR A 84 10.83 2.54 9.13
CA THR A 84 11.09 2.48 7.69
C THR A 84 11.34 3.87 7.09
N VAL A 85 10.49 4.85 7.41
CA VAL A 85 10.64 6.23 6.91
C VAL A 85 11.93 6.87 7.40
N VAL A 86 12.26 6.69 8.68
CA VAL A 86 13.49 7.23 9.27
C VAL A 86 14.73 6.60 8.62
N ASN A 87 14.77 5.27 8.48
CA ASN A 87 15.86 4.59 7.79
C ASN A 87 16.01 5.05 6.35
N PHE A 88 14.89 5.20 5.62
CA PHE A 88 14.92 5.70 4.26
C PHE A 88 15.47 7.13 4.20
N ALA A 89 15.07 8.02 5.12
CA ALA A 89 15.54 9.40 5.17
C ALA A 89 17.06 9.51 5.42
N PHE A 90 17.62 8.66 6.29
CA PHE A 90 19.06 8.60 6.51
C PHE A 90 19.83 8.03 5.31
N CYS A 91 19.31 6.96 4.70
CA CYS A 91 19.94 6.30 3.56
C CYS A 91 19.68 7.00 2.21
N GLN A 92 18.77 7.97 2.15
CA GLN A 92 18.45 8.72 0.93
C GLN A 92 19.69 9.41 0.32
N ARG A 93 20.65 9.80 1.17
CA ARG A 93 21.93 10.39 0.72
C ARG A 93 22.80 9.42 -0.07
N TRP A 94 22.70 8.12 0.17
CA TRP A 94 23.48 7.09 -0.54
C TRP A 94 22.85 6.72 -1.88
N VAL A 95 21.53 6.85 -1.99
CA VAL A 95 20.76 6.55 -3.20
C VAL A 95 20.73 7.72 -4.17
N LYS A 96 20.96 8.96 -3.70
CA LYS A 96 20.98 10.19 -4.53
C LYS A 96 21.93 10.14 -5.73
N SER A 97 22.95 9.27 -5.71
CA SER A 97 23.91 9.14 -6.81
C SER A 97 23.42 8.26 -7.97
N TYR A 98 22.35 7.47 -7.77
CA TYR A 98 21.77 6.54 -8.75
C TYR A 98 20.37 7.00 -9.20
N GLY A 99 20.23 8.30 -9.53
CA GLY A 99 19.03 8.87 -10.11
C GLY A 99 18.99 8.71 -11.63
N SER A 100 17.85 8.29 -12.18
CA SER A 100 17.62 8.22 -13.62
C SER A 100 17.59 9.64 -14.22
N LYS A 101 18.03 9.80 -15.47
CA LYS A 101 18.03 11.08 -16.23
C LYS A 101 16.71 11.89 -16.20
N PRO A 102 15.50 11.34 -15.97
CA PRO A 102 14.25 12.10 -15.82
C PRO A 102 14.08 12.87 -14.50
N ASP A 103 14.84 12.58 -13.43
CA ASP A 103 14.81 13.38 -12.18
C ASP A 103 15.47 14.75 -12.34
N PHE A 104 16.18 14.96 -13.46
CA PHE A 104 16.83 16.22 -13.82
C PHE A 104 16.08 17.03 -14.88
N GLU A 105 14.98 16.51 -15.45
CA GLU A 105 14.13 17.27 -16.37
C GLU A 105 13.00 18.00 -15.66
N PRO A 106 12.67 19.24 -16.07
CA PRO A 106 11.60 20.02 -15.46
C PRO A 106 10.25 19.31 -15.65
N ILE A 107 9.49 19.23 -14.56
CA ILE A 107 8.17 18.60 -14.53
C ILE A 107 7.26 19.32 -15.53
N ASN A 108 6.77 18.59 -16.53
CA ASN A 108 5.72 19.09 -17.43
C ASN A 108 4.39 19.17 -16.65
N PHE A 109 4.10 20.34 -16.06
CA PHE A 109 2.89 20.61 -15.27
C PHE A 109 1.59 20.22 -15.98
N ARG A 110 1.56 20.29 -17.32
CA ARG A 110 0.41 19.87 -18.13
C ARG A 110 0.12 18.37 -18.02
N ASN A 111 1.15 17.53 -18.10
CA ASN A 111 0.98 16.07 -17.99
C ASN A 111 0.67 15.68 -16.55
N LEU A 112 1.35 16.30 -15.56
CA LEU A 112 1.04 16.12 -14.14
C LEU A 112 -0.43 16.45 -13.83
N LEU A 113 -0.91 17.60 -14.31
CA LEU A 113 -2.28 18.04 -14.09
C LEU A 113 -3.29 17.12 -14.79
N LEU A 114 -2.99 16.64 -16.00
CA LEU A 114 -3.82 15.65 -16.69
C LEU A 114 -3.87 14.31 -15.95
N THR A 115 -2.76 13.81 -15.38
CA THR A 115 -2.77 12.57 -14.60
C THR A 115 -3.57 12.74 -13.30
N ILE A 116 -3.42 13.87 -12.61
CA ILE A 116 -4.18 14.18 -11.39
C ILE A 116 -5.68 14.29 -11.72
N VAL A 117 -6.05 15.04 -12.76
CA VAL A 117 -7.44 15.17 -13.20
C VAL A 117 -8.01 13.82 -13.62
N GLY A 118 -7.25 13.01 -14.36
CA GLY A 118 -7.66 11.65 -14.73
C GLY A 118 -7.91 10.74 -13.52
N ILE A 119 -7.05 10.79 -12.51
CA ILE A 119 -7.22 10.05 -11.24
C ILE A 119 -8.47 10.55 -10.50
N VAL A 120 -8.68 11.86 -10.42
CA VAL A 120 -9.86 12.46 -9.74
C VAL A 120 -11.15 12.07 -10.44
N VAL A 121 -11.18 12.11 -11.77
CA VAL A 121 -12.35 11.69 -12.58
C VAL A 121 -12.63 10.20 -12.39
N LEU A 122 -11.61 9.35 -12.42
CA LEU A 122 -11.77 7.91 -12.16
C LEU A 122 -12.31 7.63 -10.75
N ILE A 123 -11.82 8.34 -9.74
CA ILE A 123 -12.31 8.21 -8.36
C ILE A 123 -13.77 8.68 -8.27
N ALA A 124 -14.13 9.79 -8.93
CA ALA A 124 -15.49 10.31 -8.94
C ALA A 124 -16.47 9.35 -9.64
N VAL A 125 -16.07 8.77 -10.77
CA VAL A 125 -16.84 7.74 -11.48
C VAL A 125 -16.98 6.48 -10.62
N ALA A 126 -15.92 6.03 -9.94
CA ALA A 126 -15.98 4.88 -9.05
C ALA A 126 -16.91 5.12 -7.85
N THR A 127 -16.91 6.34 -7.27
CA THR A 127 -17.83 6.69 -6.19
C THR A 127 -19.28 6.79 -6.66
N LEU A 128 -19.52 7.26 -7.88
CA LEU A 128 -20.86 7.33 -8.47
C LEU A 128 -21.38 5.95 -8.86
N ALA A 129 -20.53 5.08 -9.41
CA ALA A 129 -20.84 3.68 -9.66
C ALA A 129 -21.15 2.93 -8.35
N ALA A 130 -20.39 3.23 -7.29
CA ALA A 130 -20.67 2.79 -5.92
C ALA A 130 -21.75 3.64 -5.19
N ALA A 131 -22.48 4.53 -5.89
CA ALA A 131 -23.66 5.27 -5.43
C ALA A 131 -25.01 4.83 -6.08
N GLN A 132 -24.99 4.03 -7.16
CA GLN A 132 -26.11 3.27 -7.73
C GLN A 132 -26.84 2.25 -6.79
N PRO A 133 -28.18 2.28 -6.65
CA PRO A 133 -28.92 1.41 -5.72
C PRO A 133 -28.73 -0.13 -5.89
N GLY A 134 -28.21 -0.61 -7.02
CA GLY A 134 -27.98 -2.04 -7.30
C GLY A 134 -26.93 -2.74 -6.43
N TYR A 135 -25.82 -2.09 -6.04
CA TYR A 135 -24.82 -2.75 -5.17
C TYR A 135 -25.28 -2.84 -3.71
N ARG A 136 -26.21 -1.96 -3.27
CA ARG A 136 -26.84 -2.05 -1.94
C ARG A 136 -27.70 -3.31 -1.85
N ALA A 137 -28.39 -3.68 -2.93
CA ALA A 137 -29.18 -4.91 -3.02
C ALA A 137 -28.31 -6.18 -3.05
N TYR A 138 -27.16 -6.14 -3.74
CA TYR A 138 -26.22 -7.27 -3.80
C TYR A 138 -25.58 -7.61 -2.44
N GLY A 139 -25.33 -6.59 -1.59
CA GLY A 139 -24.86 -6.80 -0.21
C GLY A 139 -25.94 -7.35 0.72
N ALA A 140 -27.19 -6.90 0.59
CA ALA A 140 -28.32 -7.33 1.41
C ALA A 140 -28.77 -8.77 1.10
N GLY A 141 -28.75 -9.19 -0.17
CA GLY A 141 -29.12 -10.55 -0.57
C GLY A 141 -28.11 -11.63 -0.14
N ARG A 142 -26.82 -11.29 -0.16
CA ARG A 142 -25.74 -12.20 0.25
C ARG A 142 -25.76 -12.49 1.74
N ASN A 143 -25.99 -11.48 2.59
CA ASN A 143 -26.06 -11.66 4.04
C ASN A 143 -27.18 -12.65 4.46
N ARG A 144 -28.31 -12.63 3.76
CA ARG A 144 -29.46 -13.51 4.04
C ARG A 144 -29.28 -14.96 3.53
N SER A 145 -28.31 -15.24 2.65
CA SER A 145 -28.00 -16.61 2.23
C SER A 145 -27.03 -17.30 3.19
N TRP A 146 -26.02 -16.59 3.71
CA TRP A 146 -25.07 -17.14 4.68
C TRP A 146 -25.75 -17.56 5.99
N HIS A 147 -26.64 -16.73 6.54
CA HIS A 147 -27.41 -17.09 7.74
C HIS A 147 -28.29 -18.34 7.60
N ARG A 148 -28.66 -18.72 6.38
CA ARG A 148 -29.51 -19.89 6.12
C ARG A 148 -28.71 -21.20 6.06
N HIS A 149 -27.41 -21.13 5.84
CA HIS A 149 -26.51 -22.28 5.76
C HIS A 149 -25.84 -22.65 7.09
N TYR A 150 -25.78 -21.73 8.06
CA TYR A 150 -25.20 -21.97 9.39
C TYR A 150 -26.23 -22.38 10.48
N LEU A 151 -27.52 -22.41 10.14
CA LEU A 151 -28.62 -22.78 11.04
C LEU A 151 -29.28 -24.12 10.66
N ARG A 152 -28.53 -25.02 10.01
CA ARG A 152 -28.92 -26.42 9.78
C ARG A 152 -27.80 -27.35 10.21
#